data_AF-A0A2T0UUV4-F1
#
_entry.id   AF-A0A2T0UUV4-F1
#
_cell.length_a   1.000
_cell.length_b   1.000
_cell.length_c   1.000
_cell.angle_alpha   90.00
_cell.angle_beta   90.00
_cell.angle_gamma   90.00
#
_symmetry.space_group_name_H-M   'P 1'
#
loop_
_entity.id
_entity.type
_entity.pdbx_description
1 polymer ?
#
loop_
_entity_poly.entity_id
_entity_poly.type
_entity_poly.pdbx_seq_one_letter_code
_entity_poly.pdbx_strand_id
1 'polypeptide(L)'
;MHTLLVVLHVLTVVVCVGPAMLLPWLGERALRERDGDRVHQAGRRTMLYNALTLVAALFGVLATATSDRYSFADAWLIIASTLYAVAVVNGAAVIPAVLARIGKELQDAHGVMDGELLEQHRGRLLALSGLNLVFYTAVVILMAWRPGA
;
A
#
# COMPACT_ATOMS: atom_id res chain seq x y z
N MET A 1 -0.18 -25.47 14.93
CA MET A 1 -0.53 -24.79 13.66
C MET A 1 -0.31 -23.28 13.75
N HIS A 2 -0.68 -22.63 14.86
CA HIS A 2 -0.43 -21.22 15.14
C HIS A 2 0.98 -20.72 14.75
N THR A 3 2.05 -21.37 15.23
CA THR A 3 3.44 -20.93 14.94
C THR A 3 3.77 -20.90 13.45
N LEU A 4 3.28 -21.88 12.68
CA LEU A 4 3.50 -21.93 11.23
C LEU A 4 2.76 -20.78 10.53
N LEU A 5 1.52 -20.49 10.94
CA LEU A 5 0.74 -19.37 10.40
C LEU A 5 1.39 -18.02 10.72
N VAL A 6 1.93 -17.85 11.91
CA VAL A 6 2.68 -16.64 12.29
C VAL A 6 3.93 -16.47 11.43
N VAL A 7 4.73 -17.53 11.25
CA VAL A 7 5.92 -17.47 10.38
C VAL A 7 5.54 -17.11 8.95
N LEU A 8 4.50 -17.74 8.41
CA LEU A 8 4.02 -17.49 7.05
C LEU A 8 3.44 -16.07 6.90
N HIS A 9 2.72 -15.57 7.90
CA HIS A 9 2.24 -14.19 7.97
C HIS A 9 3.41 -13.22 7.90
N VAL A 10 4.40 -13.35 8.79
CA VAL A 10 5.54 -12.43 8.87
C VAL A 10 6.36 -12.46 7.59
N LEU A 11 6.63 -13.64 7.02
CA LEU A 11 7.32 -13.76 5.73
C LEU A 11 6.56 -13.06 4.61
N THR A 12 5.24 -13.26 4.54
CA THR A 12 4.40 -12.61 3.52
C THR A 12 4.35 -11.09 3.74
N VAL A 13 4.30 -10.62 4.98
CA VAL A 13 4.36 -9.18 5.32
C VAL A 13 5.68 -8.58 4.80
N VAL A 14 6.83 -9.18 5.12
CA VAL A 14 8.14 -8.64 4.71
C VAL A 14 8.27 -8.57 3.18
N VAL A 15 7.80 -9.62 2.49
CA VAL A 15 7.92 -9.70 1.02
C VAL A 15 6.90 -8.81 0.29
N CYS A 16 5.68 -8.65 0.81
CA CYS A 16 4.62 -7.93 0.11
C CYS A 16 4.50 -6.46 0.53
N VAL A 17 4.59 -6.16 1.83
CA VAL A 17 4.35 -4.82 2.37
C VAL A 17 5.48 -3.86 1.99
N GLY A 18 6.74 -4.33 2.01
CA GLY A 18 7.89 -3.51 1.61
C GLY A 18 7.74 -2.93 0.18
N PRO A 19 7.52 -3.77 -0.85
CA PRO A 19 7.21 -3.28 -2.18
C PRO A 19 5.94 -2.41 -2.23
N ALA A 20 4.85 -2.79 -1.56
CA ALA A 20 3.59 -2.03 -1.56
C ALA A 20 3.76 -0.58 -1.04
N MET A 21 4.70 -0.36 -0.13
CA MET A 21 5.05 0.97 0.41
C MET A 21 5.88 1.81 -0.57
N LEU A 22 6.77 1.18 -1.35
CA LEU A 22 7.77 1.88 -2.17
C LEU A 22 7.34 2.08 -3.64
N LEU A 23 6.56 1.16 -4.20
CA LEU A 23 6.14 1.23 -5.61
C LEU A 23 5.40 2.51 -6.03
N PRO A 24 4.52 3.12 -5.20
CA PRO A 24 3.90 4.40 -5.54
C PRO A 24 4.90 5.51 -5.89
N TRP A 25 6.06 5.51 -5.24
CA TRP A 25 7.12 6.50 -5.45
C TRP A 25 7.80 6.34 -6.82
N LEU A 26 7.80 5.13 -7.39
CA LEU A 26 8.31 4.91 -8.75
C LEU A 26 7.42 5.60 -9.81
N GLY A 27 6.14 5.82 -9.52
CA GLY A 27 5.24 6.59 -10.38
C GLY A 27 5.66 8.05 -10.54
N GLU A 28 6.29 8.63 -9.52
CA GLU A 28 6.82 10.01 -9.58
C GLU A 28 7.91 10.14 -10.64
N ARG A 29 8.82 9.16 -10.71
CA ARG A 29 9.89 9.15 -11.71
C ARG A 29 9.32 9.09 -13.13
N ALA A 30 8.35 8.21 -13.37
CA ALA A 30 7.70 8.09 -14.67
C ALA A 30 6.96 9.38 -15.06
N LEU A 31 6.35 10.07 -14.08
CA LEU A 31 5.70 11.35 -14.29
C LEU A 31 6.70 12.46 -14.69
N ARG A 32 7.89 12.49 -14.08
CA ARG A 32 8.97 13.42 -14.47
C ARG A 32 9.51 13.14 -15.87
N GLU A 33 9.59 11.88 -16.26
CA GLU A 33 9.99 11.44 -17.61
C GLU A 33 8.89 11.69 -18.67
N ARG A 34 7.71 12.15 -18.25
CA ARG A 34 6.52 12.43 -19.08
C ARG A 34 6.05 11.22 -19.90
N ASP A 35 6.24 10.02 -19.36
CA ASP A 35 5.91 8.76 -20.02
C ASP A 35 4.62 8.15 -19.46
N GLY A 36 3.52 8.29 -20.21
CA GLY A 36 2.19 7.86 -19.78
C GLY A 36 2.08 6.34 -19.62
N ASP A 37 2.81 5.56 -20.42
CA ASP A 37 2.80 4.10 -20.35
C ASP A 37 3.49 3.62 -19.06
N ARG A 38 4.62 4.23 -18.71
CA ARG A 38 5.32 3.93 -17.46
C ARG A 38 4.52 4.35 -16.23
N VAL A 39 3.79 5.46 -16.29
CA VAL A 39 2.87 5.90 -15.22
C VAL A 39 1.74 4.88 -15.04
N HIS A 40 1.14 4.41 -16.13
CA HIS A 40 0.08 3.40 -16.08
C HIS A 40 0.58 2.06 -15.52
N GLN A 41 1.77 1.62 -15.96
CA GLN A 41 2.41 0.41 -15.44
C GLN A 41 2.73 0.52 -13.95
N ALA A 42 3.19 1.68 -13.48
CA ALA A 42 3.43 1.93 -12.06
C ALA A 42 2.14 1.79 -11.24
N GLY A 43 1.02 2.32 -11.74
CA GLY A 43 -0.30 2.15 -11.12
C GLY A 43 -0.71 0.68 -11.01
N ARG A 44 -0.59 -0.09 -12.09
CA ARG A 44 -0.95 -1.51 -12.10
C ARG A 44 -0.08 -2.36 -11.16
N ARG A 45 1.22 -2.09 -11.10
CA ARG A 45 2.12 -2.77 -10.15
C ARG A 45 1.80 -2.40 -8.70
N THR A 46 1.48 -1.14 -8.45
CA THR A 46 1.08 -0.65 -7.12
C THR A 46 -0.20 -1.36 -6.65
N MET A 47 -1.19 -1.49 -7.53
CA MET A 47 -2.41 -2.26 -7.27
C MET A 47 -2.09 -3.73 -6.96
N LEU A 48 -1.27 -4.38 -7.78
CA LEU A 48 -0.91 -5.78 -7.61
C LEU A 48 -0.24 -6.03 -6.24
N TYR A 49 0.75 -5.24 -5.87
CA TYR A 49 1.45 -5.43 -4.59
C TYR A 49 0.56 -5.11 -3.39
N ASN A 50 -0.33 -4.10 -3.47
CA ASN A 50 -1.32 -3.88 -2.42
C ASN A 50 -2.43 -4.94 -2.39
N ALA A 51 -2.72 -5.62 -3.50
CA ALA A 51 -3.59 -6.80 -3.47
C ALA A 51 -2.88 -8.00 -2.82
N LEU A 52 -1.57 -8.17 -3.05
CA LEU A 52 -0.79 -9.23 -2.43
C LEU A 52 -0.68 -9.09 -0.91
N THR A 53 -0.75 -7.88 -0.35
CA THR A 53 -0.78 -7.71 1.11
C THR A 53 -2.03 -8.34 1.74
N LEU A 54 -3.13 -8.52 1.00
CA LEU A 54 -4.31 -9.24 1.47
C LEU A 54 -4.01 -10.69 1.83
N VAL A 55 -3.04 -11.33 1.17
CA VAL A 55 -2.57 -12.68 1.52
C VAL A 55 -1.90 -12.66 2.89
N ALA A 56 -1.10 -11.62 3.18
CA ALA A 56 -0.54 -11.44 4.51
C ALA A 56 -1.65 -11.24 5.54
N ALA A 57 -2.65 -10.38 5.26
CA ALA A 57 -3.79 -10.18 6.16
C ALA A 57 -4.57 -11.48 6.44
N LEU A 58 -4.77 -12.31 5.42
CA LEU A 58 -5.41 -13.62 5.56
C LEU A 58 -4.63 -14.50 6.56
N PHE A 59 -3.32 -14.61 6.42
CA PHE A 59 -2.51 -15.38 7.37
C PHE A 59 -2.54 -14.78 8.79
N GLY A 60 -2.62 -13.46 8.92
CA GLY A 60 -2.77 -12.80 10.22
C GLY A 60 -4.09 -13.15 10.89
N VAL A 61 -5.20 -13.10 10.15
CA VAL A 61 -6.53 -13.50 10.63
C VAL A 61 -6.54 -14.98 11.06
N LEU A 62 -5.97 -15.87 10.24
CA LEU A 62 -5.90 -17.31 10.56
C LEU A 62 -5.02 -17.57 11.79
N ALA A 63 -3.92 -16.83 11.95
CA ALA A 63 -3.05 -16.93 13.12
C ALA A 63 -3.80 -16.49 14.39
N THR A 64 -4.51 -15.36 14.37
CA THR A 64 -5.30 -14.91 15.53
C THR A 64 -6.44 -15.88 15.84
N ALA A 65 -7.16 -16.38 14.84
CA ALA A 65 -8.28 -17.31 15.04
C ALA A 65 -7.87 -18.68 15.61
N THR A 66 -6.59 -19.05 15.49
CA THR A 66 -6.04 -20.32 16.03
C THR A 66 -5.22 -20.11 17.31
N SER A 67 -5.25 -18.92 17.89
CA SER A 67 -4.58 -18.56 19.14
C SER A 67 -5.57 -18.51 20.29
N ASP A 68 -5.21 -19.11 21.44
CA ASP A 68 -5.96 -18.95 22.69
C ASP A 68 -5.57 -17.68 23.47
N ARG A 69 -4.53 -16.96 23.02
CA ARG A 69 -3.98 -15.78 23.71
C ARG A 69 -4.42 -14.44 23.15
N TYR A 70 -4.81 -14.40 21.89
CA TYR A 70 -5.09 -13.16 21.17
C TYR A 70 -6.51 -13.15 20.66
N SER A 71 -7.19 -12.02 20.85
CA SER A 71 -8.56 -11.84 20.40
C SER A 71 -8.64 -10.72 19.38
N PHE A 72 -9.58 -10.81 18.44
CA PHE A 72 -9.91 -9.69 17.54
C PHE A 72 -10.41 -8.45 18.30
N ALA A 73 -10.73 -8.58 19.59
CA ALA A 73 -11.09 -7.48 20.48
C ALA A 73 -9.88 -6.71 21.04
N ASP A 74 -8.65 -7.21 20.84
CA ASP A 74 -7.46 -6.54 21.37
C ASP A 74 -7.30 -5.16 20.73
N ALA A 75 -7.17 -4.11 21.56
CA ALA A 75 -7.17 -2.73 21.10
C ALA A 75 -6.09 -2.46 20.03
N TRP A 76 -4.89 -2.99 20.22
CA TRP A 76 -3.79 -2.86 19.27
C TRP A 76 -4.13 -3.51 17.91
N LEU A 77 -4.86 -4.62 17.93
CA LEU A 77 -5.23 -5.36 16.72
C LEU A 77 -6.35 -4.64 15.96
N ILE A 78 -7.35 -4.09 16.65
CA ILE A 78 -8.41 -3.26 16.06
C ILE A 78 -7.83 -2.02 15.37
N ILE A 79 -6.91 -1.32 16.06
CA ILE A 79 -6.27 -0.12 15.52
C ILE A 79 -5.42 -0.51 14.29
N ALA A 80 -4.61 -1.56 14.40
CA ALA A 80 -3.78 -2.03 13.28
C ALA A 80 -4.62 -2.49 12.08
N SER A 81 -5.71 -3.24 12.29
CA SER A 81 -6.58 -3.70 11.21
C SER A 81 -7.30 -2.56 10.52
N THR A 82 -7.70 -1.53 11.27
CA THR A 82 -8.35 -0.33 10.72
C THR A 82 -7.37 0.48 9.87
N LEU A 83 -6.17 0.76 10.39
CA LEU A 83 -5.11 1.44 9.64
C LEU A 83 -4.72 0.67 8.37
N TYR A 84 -4.63 -0.66 8.49
CA TYR A 84 -4.35 -1.54 7.36
C TYR A 84 -5.44 -1.47 6.29
N ALA A 85 -6.72 -1.49 6.67
CA ALA A 85 -7.82 -1.37 5.72
C ALA A 85 -7.76 -0.04 4.95
N VAL A 86 -7.48 1.06 5.64
CA VAL A 86 -7.29 2.38 5.01
C VAL A 86 -6.09 2.38 4.06
N ALA A 87 -4.96 1.81 4.49
CA ALA A 87 -3.76 1.70 3.65
C ALA A 87 -4.02 0.87 2.38
N VAL A 88 -4.70 -0.27 2.50
CA VAL A 88 -5.04 -1.12 1.35
C VAL A 88 -5.98 -0.39 0.40
N VAL A 89 -7.01 0.28 0.88
CA VAL A 89 -7.91 1.06 0.00
C VAL A 89 -7.13 2.16 -0.72
N ASN A 90 -6.27 2.88 0.00
CA ASN A 90 -5.42 3.91 -0.59
C ASN A 90 -4.45 3.35 -1.65
N GLY A 91 -3.76 2.25 -1.34
CA GLY A 91 -2.76 1.64 -2.22
C GLY A 91 -3.31 0.79 -3.36
N ALA A 92 -4.46 0.14 -3.20
CA ALA A 92 -5.07 -0.72 -4.22
C ALA A 92 -6.09 0.02 -5.10
N ALA A 93 -6.78 1.04 -4.57
CA ALA A 93 -7.81 1.77 -5.32
C ALA A 93 -7.39 3.22 -5.64
N VAL A 94 -7.06 4.01 -4.62
CA VAL A 94 -6.88 5.47 -4.79
C VAL A 94 -5.63 5.80 -5.61
N ILE A 95 -4.46 5.31 -5.22
CA ILE A 95 -3.19 5.57 -5.93
C ILE A 95 -3.23 5.03 -7.37
N PRO A 96 -3.65 3.78 -7.64
CA PRO A 96 -3.74 3.27 -9.00
C PRO A 96 -4.75 4.04 -9.86
N ALA A 97 -5.90 4.46 -9.32
CA ALA A 97 -6.87 5.26 -10.06
C ALA A 97 -6.30 6.64 -10.44
N VAL A 98 -5.57 7.28 -9.52
CA VAL A 98 -4.87 8.55 -9.78
C VAL A 98 -3.81 8.38 -10.86
N LEU A 99 -2.96 7.35 -10.75
CA LEU A 99 -1.92 7.06 -11.75
C LEU A 99 -2.52 6.71 -13.12
N ALA A 100 -3.60 5.95 -13.17
CA ALA A 100 -4.29 5.64 -14.43
C ALA A 100 -4.83 6.90 -15.11
N ARG A 101 -5.41 7.83 -14.33
CA ARG A 101 -5.89 9.12 -14.83
C ARG A 101 -4.75 9.98 -15.39
N ILE A 102 -3.66 10.11 -14.62
CA ILE A 102 -2.47 10.86 -15.04
C ILE A 102 -1.87 10.27 -16.31
N GLY A 103 -1.71 8.95 -16.36
CA GLY A 103 -1.17 8.26 -17.53
C GLY A 103 -1.99 8.52 -18.79
N LYS A 104 -3.33 8.48 -18.67
CA LYS A 104 -4.24 8.80 -19.77
C LYS A 104 -4.13 10.26 -20.22
N GLU A 105 -4.16 11.21 -19.29
CA GLU A 105 -4.05 12.64 -19.61
C GLU A 105 -2.72 12.95 -20.31
N LEU A 106 -1.65 12.29 -19.90
CA LEU A 106 -0.31 12.44 -20.49
C LEU A 106 -0.22 11.83 -21.90
N GLN A 107 -0.89 10.68 -22.12
CA GLN A 107 -1.01 10.06 -23.45
C GLN A 107 -1.84 10.93 -24.40
N ASP A 108 -3.00 11.41 -23.95
CA ASP A 108 -3.88 12.28 -24.75
C ASP A 108 -3.15 13.60 -25.13
N ALA A 109 -2.34 14.14 -24.22
CA ALA A 109 -1.52 15.33 -24.43
C ALA A 109 -0.18 15.07 -25.17
N HIS A 110 0.11 13.83 -25.59
CA HIS A 110 1.39 13.45 -26.23
C HIS A 110 2.63 13.89 -25.43
N GLY A 111 2.56 13.86 -24.09
CA GLY A 111 3.63 14.29 -23.19
C GLY A 111 3.78 15.81 -23.03
N VAL A 112 2.94 16.62 -23.68
CA VAL A 112 2.93 18.08 -23.58
C VAL A 112 1.84 18.51 -22.60
N MET A 113 2.10 18.30 -21.31
CA MET A 113 1.25 18.77 -20.23
C MET A 113 1.80 20.06 -19.62
N ASP A 114 0.90 20.95 -19.23
CA ASP A 114 1.24 22.17 -18.51
C ASP A 114 2.02 21.86 -17.22
N GLY A 115 3.02 22.69 -16.92
CA GLY A 115 3.93 22.49 -15.80
C GLY A 115 3.21 22.53 -14.45
N GLU A 116 2.28 23.46 -14.28
CA GLU A 116 1.49 23.62 -13.05
C GLU A 116 0.60 22.41 -12.79
N LEU A 117 -0.10 21.92 -13.83
CA LEU A 117 -0.87 20.68 -13.76
C LEU A 117 0.00 19.46 -13.42
N LEU A 118 1.20 19.38 -13.99
CA LEU A 118 2.17 18.31 -13.71
C LEU A 118 2.62 18.32 -12.24
N GLU A 119 2.91 19.50 -11.70
CA GLU A 119 3.29 19.67 -10.29
C GLU A 119 2.13 19.35 -9.34
N GLN A 120 0.90 19.76 -9.67
CA GLN A 120 -0.29 19.40 -8.89
C GLN A 120 -0.49 17.88 -8.82
N HIS A 121 -0.37 17.19 -9.96
CA HIS A 121 -0.47 15.72 -10.03
C HIS A 121 0.61 15.03 -9.22
N ARG A 122 1.84 15.55 -9.31
CA ARG A 122 2.99 15.05 -8.55
C ARG A 122 2.80 15.25 -7.04
N GLY A 123 2.37 16.43 -6.61
CA GLY A 123 2.10 16.73 -5.21
C GLY A 123 1.04 15.81 -4.62
N ARG A 124 -0.05 15.59 -5.36
CA ARG A 124 -1.11 14.65 -4.94
C ARG A 124 -0.59 13.21 -4.85
N LEU A 125 0.18 12.74 -5.83
CA LEU A 125 0.75 11.39 -5.82
C LEU A 125 1.67 11.19 -4.62
N LEU A 126 2.56 12.14 -4.34
CA LEU A 126 3.49 12.08 -3.21
C LEU A 126 2.77 12.12 -1.86
N ALA A 127 1.72 12.94 -1.73
CA ALA A 127 0.90 12.98 -0.52
C ALA A 127 0.23 11.63 -0.24
N LEU A 128 -0.40 11.02 -1.26
CA LEU A 128 -1.05 9.71 -1.13
C LEU A 128 -0.04 8.59 -0.85
N SER A 129 1.13 8.65 -1.49
CA SER A 129 2.21 7.67 -1.32
C SER A 129 2.85 7.76 0.08
N GLY A 130 3.08 8.99 0.57
CA GLY A 130 3.58 9.25 1.91
C GLY A 130 2.58 8.82 2.99
N LEU A 131 1.28 9.09 2.78
CA LEU A 131 0.23 8.61 3.68
C LEU A 131 0.21 7.07 3.76
N ASN A 132 0.35 6.40 2.62
CA ASN A 132 0.42 4.94 2.57
C ASN A 132 1.62 4.39 3.35
N LEU A 133 2.78 5.03 3.19
CA LEU A 133 4.00 4.71 3.90
C LEU A 133 3.82 4.82 5.42
N VAL A 134 3.21 5.91 5.89
CA VAL A 134 2.95 6.15 7.32
C VAL A 134 2.00 5.08 7.88
N PHE A 135 0.90 4.78 7.19
CA PHE A 135 -0.04 3.77 7.67
C PHE A 135 0.57 2.37 7.76
N TYR A 136 1.26 1.91 6.72
CA TYR A 136 1.92 0.60 6.78
C TYR A 136 3.01 0.56 7.86
N THR A 137 3.78 1.63 8.03
CA THR A 137 4.80 1.73 9.08
C THR A 137 4.17 1.64 10.48
N ALA A 138 3.08 2.38 10.72
CA ALA A 138 2.35 2.34 11.98
C ALA A 138 1.77 0.94 12.27
N VAL A 139 1.23 0.27 11.24
CA VAL A 139 0.75 -1.12 11.35
C VAL A 139 1.88 -2.07 11.74
N VAL A 140 3.04 -1.97 11.09
CA VAL A 140 4.21 -2.81 11.41
C VAL A 140 4.68 -2.57 12.85
N ILE A 141 4.75 -1.32 13.30
CA ILE A 141 5.12 -1.00 14.69
C ILE A 141 4.11 -1.59 15.68
N LEU A 142 2.81 -1.44 15.44
CA LEU A 142 1.77 -1.99 16.31
C LEU A 142 1.83 -3.52 16.38
N MET A 143 2.08 -4.18 15.24
CA MET A 143 2.23 -5.64 15.16
C MET A 143 3.50 -6.17 15.82
N ALA A 144 4.58 -5.38 15.81
CA ALA A 144 5.84 -5.75 16.46
C ALA A 144 5.78 -5.53 17.97
N TRP A 145 5.33 -4.36 18.39
CA TRP A 145 5.34 -3.94 19.80
C TRP A 145 4.17 -4.53 20.60
N ARG A 146 2.99 -4.72 19.98
CA ARG A 146 1.77 -5.29 20.59
C ARG A 146 1.49 -4.72 21.99
N PRO A 147 1.17 -3.42 22.11
CA PRO A 147 0.90 -2.81 23.40
C PRO A 147 -0.28 -3.52 24.09
N GLY A 148 -0.02 -4.14 25.24
CA GLY A 148 -1.01 -4.87 26.04
C GLY A 148 -1.02 -6.40 25.86
N ALA A 149 -0.10 -6.97 25.08
CA ALA A 149 0.12 -8.41 24.94
C ALA A 149 1.21 -8.97 25.86
#